data_AF-A0AAU4RBF4-F1
#
_entry.id   AF-A0AAU4RBF4-F1
#
_cell.length_a   1.000
_cell.length_b   1.000
_cell.length_c   1.000
_cell.angle_alpha   90.00
_cell.angle_beta   90.00
_cell.angle_gamma   90.00
#
_symmetry.space_group_name_H-M   'P 1'
#
loop_
_entity.id
_entity.type
_entity.pdbx_description
1 polymer ?
#
loop_
_entity_poly.entity_id
_entity_poly.type
_entity_poly.pdbx_seq_one_letter_code
_entity_poly.pdbx_strand_id
1 'polypeptide(L)' 'MEEPQRGIRAAHTGATVIVYQAYPPEIDLPTAREGRFPGGWKRDRMTWVIKPRSQPSSSTEAL' A
#
# COMPACT_ATOMS: atom_id res chain seq x y z
N MET A 1 10.16 -10.29 -17.21
CA MET A 1 8.81 -10.48 -16.65
C MET A 1 8.27 -9.08 -16.41
N GLU A 2 7.21 -8.70 -17.13
CA GLU A 2 6.59 -7.38 -16.99
C GLU A 2 6.07 -7.21 -15.55
N GLU A 3 6.39 -6.08 -14.95
CA GLU A 3 6.10 -5.85 -13.54
C GLU A 3 4.64 -5.37 -13.38
N PRO A 4 3.84 -5.98 -12.49
CA PRO A 4 2.40 -5.73 -12.44
C PRO A 4 2.08 -4.27 -12.08
N GLN A 5 1.14 -3.67 -12.83
CA GLN A 5 0.70 -2.28 -12.66
C GLN A 5 0.09 -2.01 -11.27
N ARG A 6 -0.51 -3.03 -10.65
CA ARG A 6 -1.06 -2.98 -9.29
C ARG A 6 -0.28 -3.97 -8.42
N GLY A 7 0.41 -3.45 -7.42
CA GLY A 7 1.21 -4.24 -6.48
C GLY A 7 0.93 -3.86 -5.04
N ILE A 8 0.99 -4.84 -4.15
CA ILE A 8 0.90 -4.64 -2.70
C ILE A 8 2.34 -4.68 -2.16
N ARG A 9 2.67 -3.71 -1.29
CA ARG A 9 3.94 -3.77 -0.56
C ARG A 9 3.83 -4.85 0.51
N ALA A 10 4.71 -5.84 0.43
CA ALA A 10 4.76 -6.94 1.38
C ALA A 10 6.20 -7.39 1.62
N ALA A 11 6.47 -7.92 2.81
CA ALA A 11 7.61 -8.76 3.09
C ALA A 11 7.11 -10.20 3.17
N HIS A 12 7.87 -11.17 2.64
CA HIS A 12 7.46 -12.57 2.71
C HIS A 12 8.61 -13.48 3.13
N THR A 13 8.25 -14.57 3.78
CA THR A 13 9.07 -15.75 4.02
C THR A 13 8.46 -16.93 3.26
N GLY A 14 9.04 -18.14 3.38
CA GLY A 14 8.45 -19.33 2.76
C GLY A 14 7.07 -19.72 3.27
N ALA A 15 6.66 -19.21 4.45
CA ALA A 15 5.40 -19.59 5.11
C ALA A 15 4.54 -18.39 5.52
N THR A 16 5.01 -17.15 5.33
CA THR A 16 4.32 -15.96 5.84
C THR A 16 4.43 -14.81 4.86
N VAL A 17 3.33 -14.10 4.67
CA VAL A 17 3.30 -12.82 3.94
C VAL A 17 2.85 -11.75 4.91
N ILE A 18 3.71 -10.76 5.12
CA ILE A 18 3.45 -9.55 5.90
C ILE A 18 3.13 -8.46 4.91
N VAL A 19 1.90 -7.97 4.97
CA VAL A 19 1.39 -6.93 4.07
C VAL A 19 1.29 -5.60 4.81
N TYR A 20 1.71 -4.52 4.15
CA TYR A 20 1.65 -3.19 4.72
C TYR A 20 0.39 -2.46 4.25
N GLN A 21 -0.50 -2.16 5.19
CA GLN A 21 -1.66 -1.33 4.94
C GLN A 21 -1.31 0.13 5.15
N ALA A 22 -1.73 1.01 4.24
CA ALA A 22 -1.66 2.44 4.45
C ALA A 22 -3.07 2.98 4.69
N TYR A 23 -3.18 3.94 5.60
CA TYR A 23 -4.44 4.59 5.95
C TYR A 23 -4.43 6.04 5.47
N PRO A 24 -5.60 6.65 5.25
CA PRO A 24 -5.67 8.08 4.96
C PRO A 24 -5.19 8.91 6.17
N PRO A 25 -4.79 10.18 5.97
CA PRO A 25 -4.20 11.01 7.02
C PRO A 25 -5.06 11.14 8.27
N GLU A 26 -6.40 11.10 8.14
CA GLU A 26 -7.31 11.19 9.29
C GLU A 26 -7.21 9.99 10.23
N ILE A 27 -6.66 8.85 9.77
CA ILE A 27 -6.41 7.66 10.56
C ILE A 27 -4.91 7.55 10.89
N ASP A 28 -4.03 7.79 9.92
CA ASP A 28 -2.60 7.57 10.06
C ASP A 28 -1.95 8.55 11.07
N LEU A 29 -2.27 9.84 10.99
CA LEU A 29 -1.67 10.87 11.85
C LEU A 29 -2.03 10.69 13.33
N PRO A 30 -3.31 10.48 13.72
CA PRO A 30 -3.64 10.18 15.11
C PRO A 30 -3.01 8.87 15.59
N THR A 31 -3.00 7.83 14.74
CA THR A 31 -2.42 6.54 15.09
C THR A 31 -0.92 6.64 15.36
N ALA A 32 -0.18 7.34 14.50
CA ALA A 32 1.26 7.56 14.68
C ALA A 32 1.58 8.37 15.94
N ARG A 33 0.73 9.35 16.27
CA ARG A 33 0.92 10.22 17.44
C ARG A 33 0.58 9.52 18.76
N GLU A 34 -0.51 8.76 18.79
CA GLU A 34 -1.10 8.24 20.02
C GLU A 34 -0.87 6.74 20.23
N GLY A 35 -0.32 6.06 19.22
CA GLY A 35 -0.15 4.59 19.20
C GLY A 35 -1.48 3.84 19.22
N ARG A 36 -2.58 4.51 18.88
CA ARG A 36 -3.95 3.97 18.94
C ARG A 36 -4.76 4.37 17.73
N PHE A 37 -5.52 3.42 17.21
CA PHE A 37 -6.42 3.67 16.10
C PHE A 37 -7.64 4.51 16.55
N PRO A 38 -8.02 5.56 15.80
CA PRO A 38 -9.19 6.38 16.11
C PRO A 38 -10.50 5.62 15.85
N GLY A 39 -11.61 6.09 16.38
CA GLY A 39 -12.92 5.41 16.28
C GLY A 39 -13.45 5.18 14.86
N GLY A 40 -12.90 5.87 13.85
CA GLY A 40 -13.21 5.63 12.44
C GLY A 40 -12.48 4.43 11.81
N TRP A 41 -11.49 3.87 12.50
CA TRP A 41 -10.77 2.68 12.05
C TRP A 41 -11.59 1.42 12.28
N LYS A 42 -11.52 0.50 11.31
CA LYS A 42 -12.26 -0.77 11.31
C LYS A 42 -11.37 -1.89 10.82
N ARG A 43 -11.18 -2.93 11.65
CA ARG A 43 -10.31 -4.07 11.35
C ARG A 43 -10.82 -4.93 10.18
N ASP A 44 -12.14 -5.01 10.03
CA ASP A 44 -12.81 -5.66 8.90
C ASP A 44 -12.67 -4.87 7.59
N ARG A 45 -12.36 -3.57 7.68
CA ARG A 45 -12.23 -2.69 6.52
C ARG A 45 -10.78 -2.64 6.06
N MET A 46 -10.35 -3.74 5.46
CA MET A 46 -9.01 -3.88 4.88
C MET A 46 -8.89 -3.10 3.55
N THR A 47 -8.71 -1.78 3.64
CA THR A 47 -8.42 -0.93 2.48
C THR A 47 -6.95 -1.07 2.07
N TRP A 48 -6.71 -1.67 0.91
CA TRP A 48 -5.38 -1.77 0.31
C TRP A 48 -5.07 -0.50 -0.48
N VAL A 49 -4.02 0.23 -0.11
CA VAL A 49 -3.56 1.36 -0.91
C VAL A 49 -2.74 0.83 -2.07
N ILE A 50 -3.34 0.83 -3.24
CA ILE A 50 -2.63 0.67 -4.51
C ILE A 50 -1.93 2.02 -4.76
N LYS A 51 -0.68 2.18 -4.33
CA LYS A 51 0.13 3.28 -4.85
C LYS A 51 0.52 2.92 -6.29
N PRO A 52 0.17 3.76 -7.28
CA PRO A 52 0.76 3.63 -8.60
C PRO A 52 2.27 3.70 -8.42
N ARG A 53 2.99 2.70 -8.93
CA ARG A 53 4.43 2.89 -9.12
C ARG A 53 4.57 3.95 -10.20
N SER A 54 5.48 4.90 -10.02
CA SER A 54 5.90 5.76 -11.13
C SER A 54 6.45 4.82 -12.20
N GLN A 55 5.63 4.43 -13.17
CA GLN A 55 6.12 3.73 -14.34
C GLN A 55 7.15 4.68 -14.97
N PRO A 56 8.38 4.24 -15.30
CA PRO A 56 9.17 5.00 -16.26
C PRO A 56 8.25 5.19 -17.47
N SER A 57 8.11 6.46 -17.90
CA SER A 57 7.32 6.79 -19.08
C SER A 57 7.71 5.81 -20.17
N SER A 58 6.78 4.97 -20.62
CA SER A 58 6.92 4.18 -21.83
C SER A 58 6.90 5.15 -23.01
N SER A 59 7.94 5.97 -23.10
CA SER A 59 8.15 6.93 -24.17
C SER A 59 8.90 6.21 -25.28
N THR A 60 8.09 5.70 -26.20
CA THR A 60 8.38 5.72 -27.64
C THR A 60 9.42 4.70 -28.11
N GLU A 61 8.95 3.49 -28.33
CA GLU A 61 9.32 2.77 -29.55
C GLU A 61 8.69 3.54 -30.73
N ALA A 62 9.51 4.28 -31.48
CA ALA A 62 9.18 4.71 -32.83
C ALA A 62 10.48 4.92 -33.62
N LEU A 63 10.65 4.00 -34.59
CA LEU A 63 11.56 3.95 -35.73
C LEU A 63 12.92 3.27 -35.51
#